data_AF-A0A8C0Y0J4-F1
#
_entry.id   AF-A0A8C0Y0J4-F1
#
_cell.length_a   1.000
_cell.length_b   1.000
_cell.length_c   1.000
_cell.angle_alpha   90.00
_cell.angle_beta   90.00
_cell.angle_gamma   90.00
#
_symmetry.space_group_name_H-M   'P 1'
#
loop_
_entity.id
_entity.type
_entity.pdbx_description
1 polymer ?
#
loop_
_entity_poly.entity_id
_entity_poly.type
_entity_poly.pdbx_seq_one_letter_code
_entity_poly.pdbx_strand_id
1 'polypeptide(L)'
;LSNILKNGLKVTVEDSKCLQANAFIQGSAEIFQEYIIKEDTVEFQVNLTMSLLKPSTKALALSCKVSVRTDSPGFLSLQYLVRNDDGQICFVEYYCCPDEEVE
;
A
#
# COMPACT_ATOMS: atom_id res chain seq x y z
N LEU A 1 1.80 -6.10 -10.31
CA LEU A 1 0.33 -5.99 -10.37
C LEU A 1 -0.29 -6.43 -9.04
N SER A 2 -0.89 -5.50 -8.29
CA SER A 2 -1.53 -5.78 -7.01
C SER A 2 -3.04 -5.60 -7.12
N ASN A 3 -3.80 -6.47 -6.45
CA ASN A 3 -5.25 -6.54 -6.59
C ASN A 3 -5.93 -6.36 -5.23
N ILE A 4 -6.87 -5.43 -5.16
CA ILE A 4 -7.79 -5.24 -4.03
C ILE A 4 -9.09 -5.95 -4.38
N LEU A 5 -9.44 -6.98 -3.62
CA LEU A 5 -10.60 -7.83 -3.84
C LEU A 5 -11.57 -7.69 -2.66
N LYS A 6 -12.85 -7.99 -2.84
CA LYS A 6 -13.81 -8.02 -1.70
C LYS A 6 -13.36 -8.89 -0.53
N ASN A 7 -12.64 -9.98 -0.81
CA ASN A 7 -12.18 -10.92 0.20
C ASN A 7 -10.76 -10.64 0.73
N GLY A 8 -10.05 -9.64 0.22
CA GLY A 8 -8.73 -9.28 0.72
C GLY A 8 -7.83 -8.57 -0.28
N LEU A 9 -6.62 -8.25 0.17
CA LEU A 9 -5.59 -7.57 -0.60
C LEU A 9 -4.54 -8.59 -1.06
N LYS A 10 -4.33 -8.70 -2.37
CA LYS A 10 -3.21 -9.43 -2.96
C LYS A 10 -2.13 -8.46 -3.40
N VAL A 11 -0.91 -8.62 -2.90
CA VAL A 11 0.27 -7.88 -3.34
C VAL A 11 1.16 -8.81 -4.14
N THR A 12 1.58 -8.35 -5.32
CA THR A 12 2.53 -9.07 -6.17
C THR A 12 3.75 -8.21 -6.42
N VAL A 13 4.93 -8.76 -6.19
CA VAL A 13 6.22 -8.17 -6.56
C VAL A 13 6.85 -9.04 -7.62
N GLU A 14 7.37 -8.43 -8.69
CA GLU A 14 8.10 -9.11 -9.75
C GLU A 14 9.51 -8.51 -9.87
N ASP A 15 10.51 -9.36 -10.02
CA ASP A 15 11.89 -8.99 -10.31
C ASP A 15 12.35 -9.67 -11.61
N SER A 16 12.87 -8.85 -12.52
CA SER A 16 13.54 -9.27 -13.76
C SER A 16 12.75 -10.23 -14.66
N LYS A 17 11.40 -10.19 -14.59
CA LYS A 17 10.47 -11.06 -15.34
C LYS A 17 10.68 -12.57 -15.12
N CYS A 18 11.40 -12.95 -14.07
CA CYS A 18 11.74 -14.33 -13.77
C CYS A 18 11.47 -14.74 -12.33
N LEU A 19 11.30 -13.76 -11.42
CA LEU A 19 10.98 -14.00 -10.02
C LEU A 19 9.72 -13.23 -9.65
N GLN A 20 8.75 -13.93 -9.05
CA GLN A 20 7.53 -13.31 -8.57
C GLN A 20 7.24 -13.78 -7.14
N ALA A 21 6.95 -12.83 -6.26
CA ALA A 21 6.48 -13.08 -4.91
C ALA A 21 5.04 -12.57 -4.77
N ASN A 22 4.20 -13.36 -4.10
CA ASN A 22 2.81 -13.00 -3.83
C ASN A 22 2.55 -13.05 -2.33
N ALA A 23 1.83 -12.05 -1.81
CA ALA A 23 1.27 -12.05 -0.48
C ALA A 23 -0.23 -11.81 -0.58
N PHE A 24 -1.03 -12.54 0.19
CA PHE A 24 -2.47 -12.32 0.29
C PHE A 24 -2.83 -12.06 1.74
N ILE A 25 -3.50 -10.93 1.97
CA ILE A 25 -4.01 -10.51 3.26
C ILE A 25 -5.52 -10.59 3.18
N GLN A 26 -6.11 -11.56 3.86
CA GLN A 26 -7.56 -11.75 3.85
C GLN A 26 -8.26 -10.56 4.51
N GLY A 27 -9.32 -10.05 3.90
CA GLY A 27 -10.06 -8.88 4.39
C GLY A 27 -10.71 -9.11 5.75
N SER A 28 -11.05 -10.37 6.06
CA SER A 28 -11.56 -10.78 7.38
C SER A 28 -10.46 -11.09 8.40
N ALA A 29 -9.18 -10.91 8.06
CA ALA A 29 -8.11 -11.07 9.03
C ALA A 29 -8.12 -9.90 10.01
N GLU A 30 -7.78 -10.17 11.28
CA GLU A 30 -7.71 -9.16 12.36
C GLU A 30 -6.60 -8.11 12.16
N ILE A 31 -5.89 -8.16 11.03
CA ILE A 31 -4.91 -7.17 10.62
C ILE A 31 -5.56 -5.89 10.10
N PHE A 32 -6.76 -5.97 9.51
CA PHE A 32 -7.47 -4.78 9.04
C PHE A 32 -8.38 -4.27 10.14
N GLN A 33 -8.10 -3.05 10.61
CA GLN A 33 -9.07 -2.33 11.43
C GLN A 33 -10.28 -1.88 10.58
N GLU A 34 -10.03 -1.52 9.32
CA GLU A 34 -11.04 -1.12 8.36
C GLU A 34 -10.58 -1.54 6.96
N TYR A 35 -11.48 -2.16 6.19
CA TYR A 35 -11.25 -2.57 4.81
C TYR A 35 -12.47 -2.21 3.97
N ILE A 36 -12.30 -1.24 3.06
CA ILE A 36 -13.39 -0.70 2.24
C ILE A 36 -12.95 -0.77 0.78
N ILE A 37 -13.82 -1.38 -0.04
CA ILE A 37 -13.69 -1.40 -1.49
C ILE A 37 -15.02 -0.90 -2.09
N LYS A 38 -14.94 0.01 -3.07
CA LYS A 38 -16.13 0.55 -3.75
C LYS A 38 -16.51 -0.27 -4.99
N GLU A 39 -15.53 -0.89 -5.62
CA GLU A 39 -15.67 -1.69 -6.84
C GLU A 39 -15.54 -3.19 -6.52
N ASP A 40 -15.82 -4.06 -7.49
CA ASP A 40 -15.70 -5.51 -7.27
C ASP A 40 -14.24 -5.97 -7.19
N THR A 41 -13.37 -5.30 -7.95
CA THR A 41 -11.92 -5.52 -7.96
C THR A 41 -11.26 -4.23 -8.41
N VAL A 42 -10.18 -3.85 -7.73
CA VAL A 42 -9.30 -2.76 -8.16
C VAL A 42 -7.92 -3.34 -8.41
N GLU A 43 -7.44 -3.22 -9.64
CA GLU A 43 -6.07 -3.58 -10.00
C GLU A 43 -5.24 -2.31 -10.09
N PHE A 44 -4.04 -2.33 -9.52
CA PHE A 44 -3.11 -1.23 -9.63
C PHE A 44 -1.68 -1.77 -9.79
N GLN A 45 -0.89 -1.01 -10.54
CA GLN A 45 0.53 -1.26 -10.72
C GLN A 45 1.29 0.01 -10.35
N VAL A 46 2.22 -0.16 -9.41
CA VAL A 46 3.08 0.93 -8.94
C VAL A 46 4.51 0.42 -8.94
N ASN A 47 5.43 1.13 -9.59
CA ASN A 47 6.86 0.89 -9.45
C ASN A 47 7.35 1.40 -8.10
N LEU A 48 7.31 0.54 -7.10
CA LEU A 48 7.91 0.83 -5.80
C LEU A 48 9.41 0.56 -5.86
N THR A 49 10.15 1.49 -6.47
CA THR A 49 11.62 1.43 -6.44
C THR A 49 12.13 1.49 -5.00
N MET A 50 13.25 0.82 -4.72
CA MET A 50 13.85 0.81 -3.37
C MET A 50 14.14 2.22 -2.82
N SER A 51 14.33 3.21 -3.70
CA SER A 51 14.45 4.63 -3.34
C SER A 51 13.17 5.22 -2.74
N LEU A 52 11.98 4.79 -3.18
CA LEU A 52 10.67 5.24 -2.68
C LEU A 52 10.27 4.50 -1.40
N LEU A 53 10.65 3.23 -1.28
CA LEU A 53 10.38 2.41 -0.08
C LEU A 53 11.28 2.74 1.12
N LYS A 54 12.52 3.16 0.88
CA LYS A 54 13.47 3.46 1.98
C LYS A 54 13.00 4.58 2.93
N PRO A 55 12.46 5.71 2.43
CA PRO A 55 11.88 6.73 3.31
C PRO A 55 10.60 6.26 3.99
N SER A 56 9.72 5.56 3.27
CA SER A 56 8.44 5.11 3.79
C SER A 56 8.58 4.04 4.88
N THR A 57 9.59 3.16 4.79
CA THR A 57 9.89 2.16 5.81
C THR A 57 10.29 2.77 7.16
N LYS A 58 10.95 3.93 7.19
CA LYS A 58 11.22 4.66 8.45
C LYS A 58 9.91 5.13 9.09
N ALA A 59 9.01 5.68 8.28
CA ALA A 59 7.70 6.11 8.76
C ALA A 59 6.86 4.92 9.24
N LEU A 60 6.86 3.81 8.50
CA LEU A 60 6.18 2.56 8.87
C LEU A 60 6.66 2.04 10.23
N ALA A 61 7.97 2.00 10.46
CA ALA A 61 8.55 1.49 11.71
C ALA A 61 8.14 2.30 12.95
N LEU A 62 7.88 3.60 12.80
CA LEU A 62 7.44 4.49 13.88
C LEU A 62 5.91 4.60 13.96
N SER A 63 5.19 4.14 12.93
CA SER A 63 3.75 4.26 12.87
C SER A 63 3.07 3.22 13.75
N CYS A 64 1.96 3.60 14.37
CA CYS A 64 1.08 2.64 15.04
C CYS A 64 -0.08 2.19 14.16
N LYS A 65 -0.35 2.92 13.06
CA LYS A 65 -1.30 2.54 12.01
C LYS A 65 -0.81 3.02 10.65
N VAL A 66 -1.15 2.26 9.61
CA VAL A 66 -0.96 2.65 8.21
C VAL A 66 -2.29 2.54 7.46
N SER A 67 -2.60 3.56 6.67
CA SER A 67 -3.71 3.56 5.71
C SER A 67 -3.11 3.47 4.31
N VAL A 68 -3.59 2.49 3.55
CA VAL A 68 -3.25 2.30 2.14
C VAL A 68 -4.49 2.64 1.32
N ARG A 69 -4.38 3.60 0.41
CA ARG A 69 -5.48 4.06 -0.43
C ARG A 69 -5.03 4.10 -1.87
N THR A 70 -5.94 3.74 -2.77
CA THR A 70 -5.78 3.94 -4.21
C THR A 70 -7.05 4.54 -4.78
N ASP A 71 -6.91 5.35 -5.82
CA ASP A 71 -8.02 5.87 -6.62
C ASP A 71 -8.01 5.26 -8.04
N SER A 72 -9.00 5.65 -8.84
CA SER A 72 -9.06 5.43 -10.29
C SER A 72 -8.49 6.70 -10.95
N PRO A 73 -7.15 6.81 -11.04
CA PRO A 73 -6.33 6.24 -12.11
C PRO A 73 -5.18 5.33 -11.64
N GLY A 74 -5.12 4.96 -10.35
CA GLY A 74 -4.08 4.10 -9.78
C GLY A 74 -3.06 4.82 -8.89
N PHE A 75 -3.35 6.05 -8.42
CA PHE A 75 -2.46 6.74 -7.47
C PHE A 75 -2.52 6.04 -6.12
N LEU A 76 -1.35 5.64 -5.62
CA LEU A 76 -1.20 5.04 -4.32
C LEU A 76 -0.87 6.10 -3.28
N SER A 77 -1.64 6.14 -2.21
CA SER A 77 -1.37 6.94 -1.01
C SER A 77 -1.12 6.03 0.18
N LEU A 78 0.02 6.25 0.85
CA LEU A 78 0.40 5.60 2.11
C LEU A 78 0.42 6.67 3.20
N GLN A 79 -0.50 6.57 4.17
CA GLN A 79 -0.57 7.48 5.30
C GLN A 79 -0.22 6.73 6.59
N TYR A 80 0.85 7.18 7.24
CA TYR A 80 1.37 6.63 8.48
C TYR A 80 0.92 7.50 9.65
N LEU A 81 0.19 6.92 10.60
CA LEU A 81 -0.12 7.57 11.87
C LEU A 81 1.01 7.29 12.85
N VAL A 82 1.80 8.33 13.15
CA VAL A 82 2.92 8.26 14.07
C VAL A 82 2.50 8.89 15.39
N ARG A 83 2.79 8.22 16.50
CA ARG A 83 2.57 8.76 17.85
C ARG A 83 3.94 9.00 18.48
N ASN A 84 4.20 10.23 18.92
CA ASN A 84 5.42 10.54 19.65
C ASN A 84 5.33 10.12 21.13
N ASP A 85 6.44 10.25 21.85
CA ASP A 85 6.53 9.85 23.26
C ASP A 85 5.60 10.67 24.17
N ASP A 86 5.28 11.92 23.78
CA ASP A 86 4.33 12.79 24.47
C ASP A 86 2.85 12.45 24.16
N GLY A 87 2.60 11.41 23.34
CA GLY A 87 1.27 10.96 22.95
C GLY A 87 0.61 11.81 21.85
N GLN A 88 1.29 12.83 21.33
CA GLN A 88 0.83 13.62 20.19
C GLN A 88 0.83 12.78 18.91
N ILE A 89 -0.10 13.10 18.02
CA ILE A 89 -0.29 12.39 16.75
C ILE A 89 0.26 13.24 15.61
N CYS A 90 1.07 12.62 14.76
CA CYS A 90 1.57 13.16 13.50
C CYS A 90 1.22 12.22 12.35
N PHE A 91 1.16 12.78 11.14
CA PHE A 91 0.93 12.01 9.93
C PHE A 91 2.09 12.19 8.96
N VAL A 92 2.54 11.09 8.38
CA VAL A 92 3.47 11.10 7.24
C VAL A 92 2.74 10.49 6.05
N GLU A 93 2.66 11.23 4.95
CA GLU A 93 2.00 10.78 3.73
C GLU A 93 2.98 10.66 2.57
N TYR A 94 2.89 9.54 1.87
CA TYR A 94 3.59 9.29 0.62
C TYR A 94 2.57 9.08 -0.49
N TYR A 95 2.83 9.71 -1.63
CA TYR A 95 2.05 9.54 -2.85
C TYR A 95 2.94 8.94 -3.92
N CYS A 96 2.45 7.91 -4.60
CA CYS A 96 3.09 7.31 -5.74
C CYS A 96 2.11 7.39 -6.92
N CYS A 97 2.56 8.00 -8.01
CA CYS A 97 1.84 7.95 -9.28
C CYS A 97 1.88 6.50 -9.79
N PRO A 98 0.80 6.00 -10.42
CA PRO A 98 0.89 4.78 -11.22
C PRO A 98 1.97 4.95 -12.29
N ASP A 99 2.56 3.85 -12.73
CA ASP A 99 3.36 3.90 -13.95
C ASP A 99 2.44 4.23 -15.12
N GLU A 100 2.82 5.18 -15.97
CA GLU A 100 2.21 5.27 -17.29
C GLU A 100 2.53 3.96 -18.02
N GLU A 101 1.51 3.27 -18.55
CA GLU A 101 1.75 2.16 -19.48
C GLU A 101 2.57 2.72 -20.65
N VAL A 102 3.87 2.41 -20.67
CA VAL A 102 4.69 2.60 -21.87
C VAL A 102 4.30 1.47 -22.81
N GLU A 103 3.27 1.72 -23.62
CA GLU A 103 2.70 0.93 -24.74
C GLU A 103 2.86 -0.60 -24.70
#